data_AF-A0A6B2CHJ3-F1
#
_entry.id   AF-A0A6B2CHJ3-F1
#
_cell.length_a   1.000
_cell.length_b   1.000
_cell.length_c   1.000
_cell.angle_alpha   90.00
_cell.angle_beta   90.00
_cell.angle_gamma   90.00
#
_symmetry.space_group_name_H-M   'P 1'
#
loop_
_entity.id
_entity.type
_entity.pdbx_description
1 polymer ?
#
loop_
_entity_poly.entity_id
_entity_poly.type
_entity_poly.pdbx_seq_one_letter_code
_entity_poly.pdbx_strand_id
1 'polypeptide(L)'
;MPGRDAGDLRRIRWYVDYVLDLIGIELDENGDLVAQVRDKLEEAVEEARRGEVVIPEESIYIGRGREVSFDAEDVLRFLKEAQPGQLEVFRRELLRELRRRRKLSEEIGRIERAVREYAKSLGVYVPFSILEYDRFRLWGDRYHFIFKAEIGAHKYLDEFEGTFDELIEFFKRAVRRESREIYNLVNKARSERSSWTSKVDGLSELLSELESHVIETAILTVTGPKLARPSTWRDLDDGVVMAMDMGLEKAGDWEAIKWDMTRIGPSEIVYGANPYLWPEFYRWFVESARLSNVLSIILRSFRREIDDLTGLPVKELRGYVVNMSEGKIMYRQLTARELFEAHTTDPATGERIEPEPAVIYCGPGNDRIYSVRGT
;
A
#
# COMPACT_ATOMS: atom_id res chain seq x y z
N MET A 1 -0.98 33.55 36.61
CA MET A 1 -2.20 32.76 36.92
C MET A 1 -2.07 31.41 36.21
N PRO A 2 -1.87 30.31 36.95
CA PRO A 2 -1.50 29.00 36.40
C PRO A 2 -2.74 28.11 36.13
N GLY A 3 -3.50 28.45 35.10
CA GLY A 3 -4.72 27.70 34.73
C GLY A 3 -5.06 27.66 33.23
N ARG A 4 -4.32 28.40 32.39
CA ARG A 4 -4.47 28.36 30.91
C ARG A 4 -3.54 27.33 30.23
N ASP A 5 -2.43 26.96 30.86
CA ASP A 5 -1.37 26.15 30.21
C ASP A 5 -1.75 24.68 29.91
N ALA A 6 -2.63 24.06 30.71
CA ALA A 6 -2.94 22.64 30.55
C ALA A 6 -3.84 22.33 29.32
N GLY A 7 -4.67 23.29 28.91
CA GLY A 7 -5.50 23.19 27.69
C GLY A 7 -4.66 23.37 26.42
N ASP A 8 -3.75 24.34 26.43
CA ASP A 8 -2.84 24.62 25.32
C ASP A 8 -1.85 23.47 25.09
N LEU A 9 -1.33 22.85 26.16
CA LEU A 9 -0.45 21.68 26.05
C LEU A 9 -1.13 20.45 25.43
N ARG A 10 -2.41 20.20 25.73
CA ARG A 10 -3.15 19.08 25.12
C ARG A 10 -3.42 19.33 23.65
N ARG A 11 -3.79 20.56 23.29
CA ARG A 11 -4.02 20.96 21.91
C ARG A 11 -2.75 20.84 21.06
N ILE A 12 -1.59 21.23 21.61
CA ILE A 12 -0.30 21.05 20.94
C ILE A 12 0.01 19.58 20.66
N ARG A 13 -0.32 18.66 21.57
CA ARG A 13 -0.11 17.22 21.31
C ARG A 13 -0.99 16.71 20.18
N TRP A 14 -2.27 17.09 20.17
CA TRP A 14 -3.17 16.72 19.07
C TRP A 14 -2.68 17.25 17.72
N TYR A 15 -2.15 18.48 17.69
CA TYR A 15 -1.53 19.03 16.49
C TYR A 15 -0.29 18.25 16.07
N VAL A 16 0.56 17.83 17.01
CA VAL A 16 1.73 17.01 16.71
C VAL A 16 1.33 15.65 16.14
N ASP A 17 0.36 14.98 16.74
CA ASP A 17 -0.12 13.68 16.27
C ASP A 17 -0.70 13.80 14.85
N TYR A 18 -1.61 14.75 14.65
CA TYR A 18 -2.22 15.05 13.36
C TYR A 18 -1.18 15.36 12.28
N VAL A 19 -0.19 16.20 12.60
CA VAL A 19 0.90 16.53 11.67
C VAL A 19 1.65 15.27 11.26
N LEU A 20 2.07 14.45 12.22
CA LEU A 20 2.84 13.24 11.91
C LEU A 20 2.00 12.18 11.19
N ASP A 21 0.68 12.16 11.38
CA ASP A 21 -0.25 11.31 10.61
C ASP A 21 -0.37 11.80 9.15
N LEU A 22 -0.37 13.11 8.94
CA LEU A 22 -0.52 13.71 7.61
C LEU A 22 0.77 13.71 6.77
N ILE A 23 1.89 14.13 7.36
CA ILE A 23 3.16 14.37 6.64
C ILE A 23 4.26 13.32 6.92
N GLY A 24 3.97 12.33 7.77
CA GLY A 24 4.85 11.22 8.09
C GLY A 24 6.02 11.54 9.04
N ILE A 25 6.95 10.57 9.18
CA ILE A 25 8.07 10.60 10.13
C ILE A 25 9.44 11.00 9.51
N GLU A 26 9.43 11.44 8.27
CA GLU A 26 10.62 11.82 7.49
C GLU A 26 10.93 13.32 7.69
N LEU A 27 11.29 13.67 8.93
CA LEU A 27 11.76 15.02 9.31
C LEU A 27 13.22 14.96 9.78
N ASP A 28 14.04 15.92 9.37
CA ASP A 28 15.42 16.02 9.86
C ASP A 28 15.43 16.59 11.29
N GLU A 29 15.83 15.76 12.26
CA GLU A 29 15.96 16.14 13.68
C GLU A 29 17.02 17.23 13.92
N ASN A 30 17.98 17.40 13.00
CA ASN A 30 19.03 18.40 13.12
C ASN A 30 18.62 19.76 12.52
N GLY A 31 17.57 19.80 11.72
CA GLY A 31 17.03 21.00 11.11
C GLY A 31 16.03 21.75 12.00
N ASP A 32 15.46 22.82 11.45
CA ASP A 32 14.32 23.51 12.06
C ASP A 32 13.04 22.68 11.82
N LEU A 33 12.67 21.88 12.81
CA LEU A 33 11.48 21.02 12.73
C LEU A 33 10.19 21.81 12.53
N VAL A 34 10.09 23.02 13.10
CA VAL A 34 8.87 23.83 12.98
C VAL A 34 8.75 24.36 11.56
N ALA A 35 9.86 24.84 10.97
CA ALA A 35 9.89 25.26 9.58
C ALA A 35 9.57 24.10 8.62
N GLN A 36 10.19 22.93 8.82
CA GLN A 36 9.92 21.74 8.00
C GLN A 36 8.44 21.34 8.03
N VAL A 37 7.82 21.33 9.21
CA VAL A 37 6.38 21.03 9.35
C VAL A 37 5.54 22.07 8.62
N ARG A 38 5.86 23.36 8.79
CA ARG A 38 5.11 24.43 8.12
C ARG A 38 5.18 24.27 6.61
N ASP A 39 6.37 24.06 6.06
CA ASP A 39 6.58 23.98 4.62
C ASP A 39 5.83 22.76 4.03
N LYS A 40 5.89 21.59 4.68
CA LYS A 40 5.12 20.39 4.25
C LYS A 40 3.60 20.56 4.40
N LEU A 41 3.12 21.23 5.44
CA LEU A 41 1.69 21.51 5.59
C LEU A 41 1.21 22.50 4.53
N GLU A 42 2.01 23.53 4.19
CA GLU A 42 1.68 24.47 3.12
C GLU A 42 1.55 23.75 1.77
N GLU A 43 2.46 22.83 1.46
CA GLU A 43 2.38 21.97 0.29
C GLU A 43 1.08 21.15 0.27
N ALA A 44 0.80 20.41 1.35
CA ALA A 44 -0.42 19.59 1.44
C ALA A 44 -1.71 20.40 1.27
N VAL A 45 -1.79 21.60 1.88
CA VAL A 45 -2.96 22.49 1.74
C VAL A 45 -3.12 23.01 0.32
N GLU A 46 -2.02 23.37 -0.36
CA GLU A 46 -2.08 23.80 -1.75
C GLU A 46 -2.45 22.66 -2.71
N GLU A 47 -2.00 21.43 -2.46
CA GLU A 47 -2.47 20.23 -3.18
C GLU A 47 -3.98 20.00 -2.94
N ALA A 48 -4.44 20.15 -1.71
CA ALA A 48 -5.87 20.00 -1.40
C ALA A 48 -6.75 21.06 -2.07
N ARG A 49 -6.27 22.31 -2.13
CA ARG A 49 -6.96 23.39 -2.87
C ARG A 49 -7.04 23.12 -4.37
N ARG A 50 -6.04 22.42 -4.93
CA ARG A 50 -6.05 21.95 -6.32
C ARG A 50 -6.92 20.71 -6.53
N GLY A 51 -7.46 20.12 -5.46
CA GLY A 51 -8.26 18.89 -5.50
C GLY A 51 -7.41 17.63 -5.72
N GLU A 52 -6.10 17.72 -5.52
CA GLU A 52 -5.15 16.62 -5.72
C GLU A 52 -5.12 15.69 -4.50
N VAL A 53 -5.37 16.22 -3.30
CA VAL A 53 -5.35 15.49 -2.03
C VAL A 53 -6.57 15.86 -1.19
N VAL A 54 -7.12 14.90 -0.44
CA VAL A 54 -8.15 15.16 0.58
C VAL A 54 -7.45 15.26 1.93
N ILE A 55 -7.53 16.44 2.56
CA ILE A 55 -7.06 16.63 3.94
C ILE A 55 -8.19 16.25 4.90
N PRO A 56 -7.96 15.30 5.81
CA PRO A 56 -8.97 14.92 6.80
C PRO A 56 -9.14 16.03 7.85
N GLU A 57 -10.39 16.31 8.22
CA GLU A 57 -10.69 17.06 9.45
C GLU A 57 -10.62 16.10 10.64
N GLU A 58 -9.92 16.46 11.71
CA GLU A 58 -9.80 15.66 12.91
C GLU A 58 -10.75 16.18 13.99
N SER A 59 -11.58 15.28 14.53
CA SER A 59 -12.61 15.59 15.53
C SER A 59 -12.32 14.94 16.88
N ILE A 60 -12.02 15.76 17.90
CA ILE A 60 -11.66 15.26 19.23
C ILE A 60 -12.76 15.54 20.25
N TYR A 61 -13.24 14.47 20.88
CA TYR A 61 -14.20 14.53 21.98
C TYR A 61 -13.49 14.78 23.32
N ILE A 62 -13.73 15.96 23.92
CA ILE A 62 -13.10 16.38 25.19
C ILE A 62 -14.01 16.06 26.41
N GLY A 63 -15.14 15.38 26.18
CA GLY A 63 -16.16 15.08 27.18
C GLY A 63 -17.12 16.26 27.43
N ARG A 64 -18.25 15.98 28.11
CA ARG A 64 -19.37 16.93 28.33
C ARG A 64 -20.01 17.48 27.04
N GLY A 65 -20.00 16.70 25.97
CA GLY A 65 -20.58 17.09 24.68
C GLY A 65 -19.82 18.21 23.96
N ARG A 66 -18.55 18.46 24.33
CA ARG A 66 -17.67 19.37 23.60
C ARG A 66 -16.79 18.59 22.65
N GLU A 67 -16.93 18.91 21.37
CA GLU A 67 -16.08 18.45 20.28
C GLU A 67 -15.21 19.63 19.86
N VAL A 68 -13.93 19.38 19.65
CA VAL A 68 -13.02 20.31 18.99
C VAL A 68 -12.59 19.64 17.71
N SER A 69 -12.98 20.22 16.58
CA SER A 69 -12.43 19.85 15.30
C SER A 69 -11.31 20.80 14.91
N PHE A 70 -10.34 20.28 14.16
CA PHE A 70 -9.29 21.07 13.53
C PHE A 70 -8.75 20.33 12.31
N ASP A 71 -8.15 21.09 11.40
CA ASP A 71 -7.53 20.57 10.18
C ASP A 71 -6.09 21.08 9.99
N ALA A 72 -5.52 20.86 8.80
CA ALA A 72 -4.18 21.32 8.46
C ALA A 72 -4.06 22.86 8.45
N GLU A 73 -5.11 23.58 8.03
CA GLU A 73 -5.11 25.04 8.01
C GLU A 73 -5.09 25.62 9.45
N ASP A 74 -5.81 24.98 10.38
CA ASP A 74 -5.79 25.32 11.80
C ASP A 74 -4.41 25.18 12.44
N VAL A 75 -3.70 24.09 12.12
CA VAL A 75 -2.33 23.87 12.61
C VAL A 75 -1.38 24.87 11.98
N LEU A 76 -1.47 25.13 10.67
CA LEU A 76 -0.68 26.14 9.98
C LEU A 76 -0.85 27.54 10.58
N ARG A 77 -2.10 27.93 10.84
CA ARG A 77 -2.43 29.19 11.49
C ARG A 77 -1.80 29.27 12.88
N PHE A 78 -1.89 28.20 13.67
CA PHE A 78 -1.19 28.13 14.95
C PHE A 78 0.31 28.32 14.80
N LEU A 79 0.97 27.65 13.86
CA LEU A 79 2.42 27.78 13.66
C LEU A 79 2.85 29.20 13.24
N LYS A 80 1.97 29.94 12.54
CA LYS A 80 2.21 31.34 12.12
C LYS A 80 2.00 32.34 13.24
N GLU A 81 1.04 32.09 14.14
CA GLU A 81 0.60 33.05 15.17
C GLU A 81 1.13 32.74 16.57
N ALA A 82 1.65 31.52 16.79
CA ALA A 82 2.10 31.05 18.10
C ALA A 82 3.26 31.89 18.66
N GLN A 83 3.20 32.13 19.97
CA GLN A 83 4.28 32.78 20.68
C GLN A 83 5.53 31.87 20.72
N PRO A 84 6.76 32.42 20.82
CA PRO A 84 7.98 31.61 20.85
C PRO A 84 7.97 30.48 21.88
N GLY A 85 7.37 30.69 23.06
CA GLY A 85 7.22 29.65 24.07
C GLY A 85 6.27 28.50 23.67
N GLN A 86 5.22 28.79 22.90
CA GLN A 86 4.31 27.76 22.38
C GLN A 86 4.97 26.97 21.25
N LEU A 87 5.74 27.63 20.37
CA LEU A 87 6.54 26.96 19.34
C LEU A 87 7.61 26.04 19.94
N GLU A 88 8.25 26.45 21.04
CA GLU A 88 9.22 25.60 21.73
C GLU A 88 8.57 24.35 22.35
N VAL A 89 7.37 24.50 22.92
CA VAL A 89 6.58 23.36 23.41
C VAL A 89 6.18 22.44 22.27
N PHE A 90 5.68 22.99 21.16
CA PHE A 90 5.35 22.23 19.96
C PHE A 90 6.57 21.46 19.44
N ARG A 91 7.71 22.12 19.26
CA ARG A 91 8.97 21.51 18.83
C ARG A 91 9.38 20.34 19.74
N ARG A 92 9.28 20.52 21.06
CA ARG A 92 9.65 19.48 22.03
C ARG A 92 8.72 18.27 21.97
N GLU A 93 7.41 18.49 21.91
CA GLU A 93 6.44 17.38 21.80
C GLU A 93 6.56 16.69 20.43
N LEU A 94 6.78 17.43 19.35
CA LEU A 94 7.05 16.89 18.01
C LEU A 94 8.27 15.99 18.00
N LEU A 95 9.41 16.45 18.53
CA LEU A 95 10.63 15.65 18.60
C LEU A 95 10.44 14.38 19.44
N ARG A 96 9.70 14.48 20.55
CA ARG A 96 9.39 13.33 21.40
C ARG A 96 8.56 12.29 20.65
N GLU A 97 7.51 12.71 19.96
CA GLU A 97 6.61 11.81 19.24
C GLU A 97 7.27 11.22 18.00
N LEU A 98 8.04 12.03 17.25
CA LEU A 98 8.84 11.58 16.12
C LEU A 98 9.78 10.43 16.51
N ARG A 99 10.53 10.59 17.61
CA ARG A 99 11.42 9.55 18.14
C ARG A 99 10.66 8.31 18.60
N ARG A 100 9.48 8.47 19.21
CA ARG A 100 8.63 7.35 19.60
C ARG A 100 8.19 6.56 18.37
N ARG A 101 7.61 7.21 17.35
CA ARG A 101 7.11 6.56 16.13
C ARG A 101 8.24 5.88 15.34
N ARG A 102 9.43 6.51 15.24
CA ARG A 102 10.62 5.87 14.67
C ARG A 102 11.01 4.59 15.38
N LYS A 103 11.05 4.63 16.72
CA LYS A 103 11.36 3.43 17.52
C LYS A 103 10.32 2.32 17.33
N LEU A 104 9.02 2.67 17.26
CA LEU A 104 7.96 1.71 16.99
C LEU A 104 8.12 1.09 15.59
N SER A 105 8.43 1.90 14.57
CA SER A 105 8.71 1.42 13.21
C SER A 105 9.90 0.46 13.15
N GLU A 106 11.01 0.77 13.85
CA GLU A 106 12.15 -0.14 13.97
C GLU A 106 11.78 -1.47 14.64
N GLU A 107 10.94 -1.42 15.69
CA GLU A 107 10.44 -2.60 16.39
C GLU A 107 9.55 -3.46 15.48
N ILE A 108 8.62 -2.85 14.73
CA ILE A 108 7.81 -3.54 13.71
C ILE A 108 8.74 -4.25 12.72
N GLY A 109 9.73 -3.54 12.17
CA GLY A 109 10.68 -4.12 11.21
C GLY A 109 11.48 -5.30 11.80
N ARG A 110 11.79 -5.28 13.09
CA ARG A 110 12.42 -6.42 13.79
C ARG A 110 11.46 -7.59 13.95
N ILE A 111 10.21 -7.35 14.33
CA ILE A 111 9.18 -8.39 14.46
C ILE A 111 8.92 -9.05 13.10
N GLU A 112 8.63 -8.25 12.07
CA GLU A 112 8.37 -8.75 10.73
C GLU A 112 9.52 -9.58 10.17
N ARG A 113 10.76 -9.12 10.36
CA ARG A 113 11.95 -9.86 9.93
C ARG A 113 12.03 -11.22 10.63
N ALA A 114 11.93 -11.24 11.96
CA ALA A 114 12.01 -12.48 12.74
C ALA A 114 10.88 -13.46 12.40
N VAL A 115 9.67 -12.96 12.16
CA VAL A 115 8.51 -13.76 11.78
C VAL A 115 8.65 -14.30 10.34
N ARG A 116 9.10 -13.47 9.39
CA ARG A 116 9.35 -13.91 8.00
C ARG A 116 10.46 -14.95 7.92
N GLU A 117 11.54 -14.80 8.68
CA GLU A 117 12.61 -15.80 8.79
C GLU A 117 12.09 -17.13 9.34
N TYR A 118 11.26 -17.07 10.37
CA TYR A 118 10.60 -18.26 10.91
C TYR A 118 9.66 -18.92 9.89
N ALA A 119 8.82 -18.16 9.19
CA ALA A 119 7.94 -18.69 8.14
C ALA A 119 8.76 -19.39 7.04
N LYS A 120 9.86 -18.78 6.58
CA LYS A 120 10.81 -19.41 5.63
C LYS A 120 11.37 -20.72 6.17
N SER A 121 11.71 -20.81 7.46
CA SER A 121 12.20 -22.05 8.08
C SER A 121 11.16 -23.18 8.10
N LEU A 122 9.86 -22.86 8.07
CA LEU A 122 8.79 -23.84 7.95
C LEU A 122 8.60 -24.34 6.50
N GLY A 123 9.27 -23.74 5.52
CA GLY A 123 9.11 -24.06 4.10
C GLY A 123 7.75 -23.64 3.53
N VAL A 124 7.04 -22.76 4.21
CA VAL A 124 5.75 -22.21 3.79
C VAL A 124 5.82 -20.70 3.70
N TYR A 125 5.10 -20.14 2.74
CA TYR A 125 4.79 -18.72 2.74
C TYR A 125 3.55 -18.48 3.61
N VAL A 126 3.61 -17.49 4.49
CA VAL A 126 2.47 -17.00 5.27
C VAL A 126 2.56 -15.48 5.24
N PRO A 127 1.59 -14.75 4.64
CA PRO A 127 1.53 -13.29 4.74
C PRO A 127 1.60 -12.83 6.19
N PHE A 128 2.41 -11.82 6.44
CA PHE A 128 2.55 -11.22 7.76
C PHE A 128 2.85 -9.72 7.62
N SER A 129 1.98 -8.90 8.20
CA SER A 129 2.11 -7.45 8.25
C SER A 129 1.53 -6.93 9.57
N ILE A 130 2.20 -5.97 10.19
CA ILE A 130 1.64 -5.24 11.34
C ILE A 130 1.07 -3.92 10.82
N LEU A 131 -0.24 -3.74 10.97
CA LEU A 131 -0.97 -2.57 10.49
C LEU A 131 -0.96 -1.43 11.51
N GLU A 132 -1.15 -1.77 12.79
CA GLU A 132 -1.12 -0.82 13.90
C GLU A 132 -0.35 -1.45 15.06
N TYR A 133 0.47 -0.67 15.76
CA TYR A 133 1.32 -1.16 16.84
C TYR A 133 1.66 -0.04 17.82
N ASP A 134 1.39 -0.28 19.10
CA ASP A 134 1.79 0.57 20.19
C ASP A 134 2.17 -0.25 21.42
N ARG A 135 2.87 0.36 22.38
CA ARG A 135 3.21 -0.28 23.64
C ARG A 135 3.39 0.67 24.80
N PHE A 136 3.00 0.19 25.98
CA PHE A 136 3.21 0.88 27.26
C PHE A 136 4.12 0.04 28.14
N ARG A 137 5.11 0.69 28.76
CA ARG A 137 6.03 0.00 29.67
C ARG A 137 5.31 -0.29 30.99
N LEU A 138 5.39 -1.54 31.44
CA LEU A 138 4.88 -1.97 32.73
C LEU A 138 5.99 -1.88 33.79
N TRP A 139 6.80 -2.94 33.93
CA TRP A 139 7.97 -2.99 34.82
C TRP A 139 9.12 -3.72 34.15
N GLY A 140 10.36 -3.34 34.46
CA GLY A 140 11.54 -3.97 33.87
C GLY A 140 11.54 -3.87 32.34
N ASP A 141 11.67 -5.00 31.67
CA ASP A 141 11.62 -5.21 30.22
C ASP A 141 10.23 -5.65 29.70
N ARG A 142 9.20 -5.59 30.55
CA ARG A 142 7.83 -5.96 30.20
C ARG A 142 7.02 -4.78 29.71
N TYR A 143 6.18 -5.05 28.72
CA TYR A 143 5.29 -4.11 28.08
C TYR A 143 3.90 -4.70 27.95
N HIS A 144 2.92 -3.80 27.88
CA HIS A 144 1.60 -4.07 27.34
C HIS A 144 1.61 -3.58 25.89
N PHE A 145 1.47 -4.50 24.94
CA PHE A 145 1.46 -4.23 23.51
C PHE A 145 0.02 -4.26 23.01
N ILE A 146 -0.30 -3.32 22.12
CA ILE A 146 -1.58 -3.27 21.41
C ILE A 146 -1.25 -3.29 19.93
N PHE A 147 -1.87 -4.20 19.18
CA PHE A 147 -1.58 -4.30 17.76
C PHE A 147 -2.76 -4.76 16.93
N LYS A 148 -2.71 -4.34 15.67
CA LYS A 148 -3.50 -4.89 14.58
C LYS A 148 -2.55 -5.50 13.57
N ALA A 149 -2.73 -6.77 13.25
CA ALA A 149 -1.86 -7.49 12.33
C ALA A 149 -2.65 -8.32 11.33
N GLU A 150 -2.14 -8.43 10.12
CA GLU A 150 -2.57 -9.40 9.13
C GLU A 150 -1.64 -10.60 9.20
N ILE A 151 -2.20 -11.78 9.47
CA ILE A 151 -1.46 -13.03 9.58
C ILE A 151 -2.20 -14.09 8.77
N GLY A 152 -1.55 -14.62 7.75
CA GLY A 152 -2.20 -15.54 6.82
C GLY A 152 -3.36 -14.84 6.11
N ALA A 153 -4.57 -15.37 6.27
CA ALA A 153 -5.78 -14.85 5.64
C ALA A 153 -6.66 -14.04 6.60
N HIS A 154 -6.16 -13.75 7.81
CA HIS A 154 -6.95 -13.19 8.90
C HIS A 154 -6.36 -11.87 9.43
N LYS A 155 -7.25 -10.98 9.86
CA LYS A 155 -6.94 -9.76 10.60
C LYS A 155 -7.08 -10.04 12.10
N TYR A 156 -6.05 -9.73 12.85
CA TYR A 156 -5.97 -9.86 14.29
C TYR A 156 -5.94 -8.48 14.92
N LEU A 157 -6.86 -8.20 15.84
CA LEU A 157 -6.80 -7.06 16.75
C LEU A 157 -6.68 -7.64 18.15
N ASP A 158 -5.53 -7.44 18.80
CA ASP A 158 -5.24 -8.11 20.06
C ASP A 158 -4.31 -7.28 20.95
N GLU A 159 -4.23 -7.69 22.21
CA GLU A 159 -3.36 -7.11 23.24
C GLU A 159 -2.46 -8.21 23.82
N PHE A 160 -1.22 -7.87 24.14
CA PHE A 160 -0.25 -8.82 24.67
C PHE A 160 0.57 -8.23 25.81
N GLU A 161 0.70 -8.95 26.92
CA GLU A 161 1.57 -8.56 28.03
C GLU A 161 2.78 -9.47 28.13
N GLY A 162 3.97 -8.92 27.94
CA GLY A 162 5.19 -9.71 27.93
C GLY A 162 6.44 -8.92 27.63
N THR A 163 7.53 -9.63 27.39
CA THR A 163 8.73 -9.06 26.79
C THR A 163 8.58 -8.94 25.27
N PHE A 164 9.46 -8.16 24.64
CA PHE A 164 9.49 -8.04 23.18
C PHE A 164 9.76 -9.39 22.49
N ASP A 165 10.61 -10.23 23.06
CA ASP A 165 10.91 -11.56 22.51
C ASP A 165 9.71 -12.51 22.66
N GLU A 166 8.97 -12.43 23.78
CA GLU A 166 7.74 -13.20 23.98
C GLU A 166 6.66 -12.82 22.95
N LEU A 167 6.57 -11.54 22.55
CA LEU A 167 5.68 -11.08 21.49
C LEU A 167 6.07 -11.65 20.12
N ILE A 168 7.36 -11.70 19.80
CA ILE A 168 7.84 -12.35 18.56
C ILE A 168 7.43 -13.82 18.54
N GLU A 169 7.61 -14.54 19.65
CA GLU A 169 7.20 -15.95 19.76
C GLU A 169 5.67 -16.13 19.75
N PHE A 170 4.89 -15.13 20.20
CA PHE A 170 3.46 -15.10 20.00
C PHE A 170 3.11 -15.07 18.50
N PHE A 171 3.70 -14.14 17.73
CA PHE A 171 3.43 -14.06 16.28
C PHE A 171 3.90 -15.30 15.51
N LYS A 172 5.06 -15.88 15.85
CA LYS A 172 5.52 -17.14 15.25
C LYS A 172 4.52 -18.28 15.48
N ARG A 173 3.92 -18.35 16.67
CA ARG A 173 2.87 -19.34 16.97
C ARG A 173 1.61 -19.09 16.15
N ALA A 174 1.19 -17.84 15.98
CA ALA A 174 0.06 -17.48 15.11
C ALA A 174 0.32 -17.90 13.65
N VAL A 175 1.49 -17.53 13.10
CA VAL A 175 1.93 -17.93 11.75
C VAL A 175 1.93 -19.44 11.56
N ARG A 176 2.40 -20.21 12.55
CA ARG A 176 2.38 -21.67 12.50
C ARG A 176 0.95 -22.21 12.44
N ARG A 177 -0.02 -21.60 13.14
CA ARG A 177 -1.44 -22.02 13.07
C ARG A 177 -2.02 -21.76 11.68
N GLU A 178 -1.75 -20.58 11.11
CA GLU A 178 -2.20 -20.17 9.78
C GLU A 178 -1.56 -20.98 8.65
N SER A 179 -0.34 -21.50 8.86
CA SER A 179 0.46 -22.16 7.81
C SER A 179 -0.29 -23.25 7.04
N ARG A 180 -1.12 -24.05 7.72
CA ARG A 180 -1.85 -25.16 7.10
C ARG A 180 -2.92 -24.65 6.12
N GLU A 181 -3.63 -23.60 6.50
CA GLU A 181 -4.66 -22.99 5.66
C GLU A 181 -4.04 -22.33 4.44
N ILE A 182 -2.98 -21.54 4.65
CA ILE A 182 -2.26 -20.91 3.55
C ILE A 182 -1.70 -21.96 2.58
N TYR A 183 -1.10 -23.04 3.09
CA TYR A 183 -0.64 -24.14 2.25
C TYR A 183 -1.76 -24.75 1.40
N ASN A 184 -2.97 -24.91 1.95
CA ASN A 184 -4.12 -25.42 1.20
C ASN A 184 -4.56 -24.43 0.11
N LEU A 185 -4.57 -23.12 0.40
CA LEU A 185 -4.92 -22.08 -0.56
C LEU A 185 -3.92 -22.02 -1.71
N VAL A 186 -2.61 -22.13 -1.43
CA VAL A 186 -1.56 -22.22 -2.45
C VAL A 186 -1.79 -23.45 -3.35
N ASN A 187 -2.03 -24.62 -2.78
CA ASN A 187 -2.29 -25.82 -3.57
C ASN A 187 -3.57 -25.72 -4.41
N LYS A 188 -4.62 -25.08 -3.87
CA LYS A 188 -5.85 -24.82 -4.62
C LYS A 188 -5.58 -23.88 -5.79
N ALA A 189 -4.78 -22.82 -5.58
CA ALA A 189 -4.36 -21.92 -6.65
C ALA A 189 -3.55 -22.64 -7.73
N ARG A 190 -2.61 -23.52 -7.37
CA ARG A 190 -1.88 -24.38 -8.34
C ARG A 190 -2.83 -25.26 -9.16
N SER A 191 -3.81 -25.86 -8.50
CA SER A 191 -4.81 -26.71 -9.15
C SER A 191 -5.68 -25.91 -10.12
N GLU A 192 -6.13 -24.73 -9.70
CA GLU A 192 -6.90 -23.82 -10.57
C GLU A 192 -6.07 -23.35 -11.76
N ARG A 193 -4.81 -22.93 -11.55
CA ARG A 193 -3.87 -22.61 -12.64
C ARG A 193 -3.80 -23.73 -13.67
N SER A 194 -3.55 -24.96 -13.20
CA SER A 194 -3.38 -26.14 -14.08
C SER A 194 -4.67 -26.45 -14.83
N SER A 195 -5.81 -26.38 -14.15
CA SER A 195 -7.15 -26.56 -14.73
C SER A 195 -7.42 -25.54 -15.84
N TRP A 196 -7.17 -24.25 -15.60
CA TRP A 196 -7.45 -23.20 -16.59
C TRP A 196 -6.47 -23.18 -17.75
N THR A 197 -5.18 -23.37 -17.49
CA THR A 197 -4.14 -23.42 -18.55
C THR A 197 -4.31 -24.61 -19.48
N SER A 198 -4.91 -25.71 -19.02
CA SER A 198 -5.28 -26.84 -19.90
C SER A 198 -6.56 -26.62 -20.74
N LYS A 199 -7.40 -25.64 -20.36
CA LYS A 199 -8.69 -25.35 -21.00
C LYS A 199 -8.66 -24.13 -21.93
N VAL A 200 -7.67 -23.26 -21.77
CA VAL A 200 -7.58 -21.98 -22.47
C VAL A 200 -6.20 -21.87 -23.09
N ASP A 201 -6.15 -22.07 -24.41
CA ASP A 201 -4.91 -21.97 -25.18
C ASP A 201 -4.29 -20.57 -25.03
N GLY A 202 -2.96 -20.50 -24.88
CA GLY A 202 -2.22 -19.25 -24.71
C GLY A 202 -2.24 -18.65 -23.29
N LEU A 203 -3.11 -19.13 -22.38
CA LEU A 203 -3.12 -18.64 -20.99
C LEU A 203 -1.81 -18.95 -20.27
N SER A 204 -1.25 -20.15 -20.46
CA SER A 204 0.01 -20.53 -19.81
C SER A 204 1.17 -19.63 -20.25
N GLU A 205 1.23 -19.28 -21.54
CA GLU A 205 2.28 -18.42 -22.10
C GLU A 205 2.19 -17.01 -21.54
N LEU A 206 0.98 -16.43 -21.50
CA LEU A 206 0.75 -15.11 -20.91
C LEU A 206 1.10 -15.08 -19.42
N LEU A 207 0.65 -16.06 -18.64
CA LEU A 207 0.96 -16.10 -17.20
C LEU A 207 2.46 -16.22 -16.98
N SER A 208 3.15 -17.11 -17.71
CA SER A 208 4.61 -17.24 -17.62
C SER A 208 5.35 -15.96 -18.00
N GLU A 209 4.89 -15.24 -19.02
CA GLU A 209 5.42 -13.92 -19.38
C GLU A 209 5.27 -12.93 -18.21
N LEU A 210 4.05 -12.74 -17.69
CA LEU A 210 3.80 -11.80 -16.59
C LEU A 210 4.60 -12.15 -15.33
N GLU A 211 4.59 -13.42 -14.94
CA GLU A 211 5.23 -13.91 -13.72
C GLU A 211 6.76 -13.87 -13.78
N SER A 212 7.35 -13.88 -14.98
CA SER A 212 8.81 -13.79 -15.16
C SER A 212 9.39 -12.45 -14.70
N HIS A 213 8.55 -11.40 -14.70
CA HIS A 213 8.96 -10.03 -14.35
C HIS A 213 8.73 -9.68 -12.88
N VAL A 214 8.08 -10.55 -12.10
CA VAL A 214 7.83 -10.31 -10.67
C VAL A 214 9.07 -10.67 -9.85
N ILE A 215 9.79 -9.69 -9.31
CA ILE A 215 10.99 -9.97 -8.48
C ILE A 215 10.56 -10.52 -7.11
N GLU A 216 9.82 -9.72 -6.34
CA GLU A 216 9.22 -10.12 -5.06
C GLU A 216 7.73 -9.78 -5.06
N THR A 217 7.40 -8.54 -5.40
CA THR A 217 6.01 -8.07 -5.51
C THR A 217 5.81 -7.29 -6.81
N ALA A 218 4.57 -7.29 -7.28
CA ALA A 218 4.12 -6.47 -8.39
C ALA A 218 2.63 -6.15 -8.22
N ILE A 219 2.13 -5.14 -8.95
CA ILE A 219 0.70 -4.86 -9.10
C ILE A 219 0.33 -5.13 -10.56
N LEU A 220 -0.67 -5.97 -10.75
CA LEU A 220 -1.29 -6.26 -12.05
C LEU A 220 -2.60 -5.49 -12.15
N THR A 221 -2.63 -4.45 -12.97
CA THR A 221 -3.86 -3.73 -13.30
C THR A 221 -4.43 -4.31 -14.58
N VAL A 222 -5.66 -4.79 -14.53
CA VAL A 222 -6.39 -5.30 -15.70
C VAL A 222 -7.54 -4.36 -16.01
N THR A 223 -7.61 -3.89 -17.24
CA THR A 223 -8.61 -2.91 -17.71
C THR A 223 -9.40 -3.49 -18.88
N GLY A 224 -10.71 -3.31 -18.86
CA GLY A 224 -11.63 -3.79 -19.90
C GLY A 224 -12.98 -3.06 -19.86
N PRO A 225 -13.78 -3.09 -20.93
CA PRO A 225 -15.13 -2.52 -20.92
C PRO A 225 -16.07 -3.21 -19.92
N LYS A 226 -15.79 -4.47 -19.58
CA LYS A 226 -16.52 -5.19 -18.53
C LYS A 226 -15.69 -6.31 -17.93
N LEU A 227 -15.42 -6.25 -16.64
CA LEU A 227 -14.66 -7.25 -15.91
C LEU A 227 -15.59 -8.13 -15.07
N ALA A 228 -15.22 -9.40 -14.90
CA ALA A 228 -15.90 -10.25 -13.93
C ALA A 228 -15.67 -9.71 -12.51
N ARG A 229 -16.54 -10.07 -11.57
CA ARG A 229 -16.37 -9.74 -10.15
C ARG A 229 -15.82 -10.95 -9.39
N PRO A 230 -14.77 -10.79 -8.54
CA PRO A 230 -14.36 -11.82 -7.58
C PRO A 230 -15.54 -12.28 -6.72
N SER A 231 -15.48 -13.49 -6.16
CA SER A 231 -16.63 -14.03 -5.41
C SER A 231 -17.02 -13.15 -4.21
N THR A 232 -16.03 -12.53 -3.57
CA THR A 232 -16.20 -11.65 -2.41
C THR A 232 -16.96 -10.37 -2.71
N TRP A 233 -17.07 -9.97 -3.98
CA TRP A 233 -17.75 -8.74 -4.41
C TRP A 233 -19.05 -9.01 -5.14
N ARG A 234 -19.34 -10.28 -5.48
CA ARG A 234 -20.39 -10.63 -6.45
C ARG A 234 -21.77 -10.08 -6.07
N ASP A 235 -22.03 -9.96 -4.78
CA ASP A 235 -23.29 -9.50 -4.22
C ASP A 235 -23.22 -8.05 -3.67
N LEU A 236 -22.08 -7.36 -3.86
CA LEU A 236 -21.89 -5.97 -3.45
C LEU A 236 -22.18 -5.03 -4.61
N ASP A 237 -22.73 -3.86 -4.28
CA ASP A 237 -22.87 -2.76 -5.23
C ASP A 237 -21.50 -2.18 -5.59
N ASP A 238 -21.29 -1.85 -6.87
CA ASP A 238 -20.00 -1.32 -7.33
C ASP A 238 -19.62 -0.01 -6.62
N GLY A 239 -20.59 0.82 -6.23
CA GLY A 239 -20.34 2.03 -5.45
C GLY A 239 -19.80 1.73 -4.06
N VAL A 240 -20.25 0.64 -3.42
CA VAL A 240 -19.69 0.16 -2.15
C VAL A 240 -18.27 -0.36 -2.33
N VAL A 241 -18.03 -1.14 -3.40
CA VAL A 241 -16.69 -1.69 -3.71
C VAL A 241 -15.68 -0.56 -3.93
N MET A 242 -16.06 0.48 -4.67
CA MET A 242 -15.23 1.66 -4.92
C MET A 242 -15.01 2.49 -3.64
N ALA A 243 -16.06 2.74 -2.86
CA ALA A 243 -15.95 3.55 -1.63
C ALA A 243 -15.10 2.87 -0.54
N MET A 244 -15.04 1.54 -0.54
CA MET A 244 -14.24 0.75 0.40
C MET A 244 -12.82 0.47 -0.12
N ASP A 245 -12.42 1.11 -1.23
CA ASP A 245 -11.13 0.93 -1.90
C ASP A 245 -10.75 -0.55 -2.10
N MET A 246 -11.74 -1.35 -2.51
CA MET A 246 -11.56 -2.79 -2.69
C MET A 246 -10.84 -3.10 -4.02
N GLY A 247 -10.47 -2.09 -4.80
CA GLY A 247 -9.64 -2.24 -6.01
C GLY A 247 -10.39 -2.21 -7.34
N LEU A 248 -11.67 -1.85 -7.37
CA LEU A 248 -12.42 -1.52 -8.60
C LEU A 248 -12.33 -0.02 -8.88
N GLU A 249 -11.91 0.33 -10.10
CA GLU A 249 -11.95 1.70 -10.61
C GLU A 249 -12.80 1.75 -11.87
N LYS A 250 -13.52 2.85 -12.08
CA LYS A 250 -14.33 3.09 -13.29
C LYS A 250 -13.96 4.43 -13.91
N ALA A 251 -13.73 4.42 -15.22
CA ALA A 251 -13.47 5.61 -16.01
C ALA A 251 -14.26 5.54 -17.32
N GLY A 252 -15.39 6.25 -17.38
CA GLY A 252 -16.35 6.13 -18.46
C GLY A 252 -16.89 4.71 -18.58
N ASP A 253 -16.80 4.12 -19.77
CA ASP A 253 -17.24 2.74 -20.05
C ASP A 253 -16.19 1.67 -19.70
N TRP A 254 -15.06 2.07 -19.09
CA TRP A 254 -13.98 1.15 -18.74
C TRP A 254 -13.93 0.88 -17.25
N GLU A 255 -13.64 -0.37 -16.92
CA GLU A 255 -13.39 -0.85 -15.57
C GLU A 255 -11.93 -1.26 -15.46
N ALA A 256 -11.31 -0.98 -14.31
CA ALA A 256 -9.99 -1.48 -13.95
C ALA A 256 -10.06 -2.21 -12.60
N ILE A 257 -9.43 -3.38 -12.51
CA ILE A 257 -9.25 -4.11 -11.26
C ILE A 257 -7.77 -4.39 -11.06
N LYS A 258 -7.27 -4.10 -9.85
CA LYS A 258 -5.87 -4.32 -9.45
C LYS A 258 -5.73 -5.61 -8.65
N TRP A 259 -4.66 -6.35 -8.93
CA TRP A 259 -4.27 -7.56 -8.21
C TRP A 259 -2.81 -7.46 -7.78
N ASP A 260 -2.54 -7.63 -6.50
CA ASP A 260 -1.17 -7.82 -6.03
C ASP A 260 -0.63 -9.15 -6.53
N MET A 261 0.60 -9.18 -7.01
CA MET A 261 1.32 -10.41 -7.33
C MET A 261 2.46 -10.55 -6.34
N THR A 262 2.53 -11.69 -5.66
CA THR A 262 3.63 -11.96 -4.71
C THR A 262 4.35 -13.25 -5.08
N ARG A 263 5.68 -13.17 -5.17
CA ARG A 263 6.54 -14.35 -5.32
C ARG A 263 6.72 -15.04 -3.98
N ILE A 264 6.19 -16.25 -3.87
CA ILE A 264 6.20 -17.04 -2.63
C ILE A 264 7.20 -18.20 -2.67
N GLY A 265 7.78 -18.46 -3.85
CA GLY A 265 8.84 -19.43 -4.06
C GLY A 265 9.60 -19.15 -5.36
N PRO A 266 10.62 -19.96 -5.72
CA PRO A 266 11.46 -19.71 -6.90
C PRO A 266 10.68 -19.55 -8.20
N SER A 267 9.56 -20.27 -8.34
CA SER A 267 8.73 -20.27 -9.56
C SER A 267 7.24 -20.19 -9.24
N GLU A 268 6.89 -19.65 -8.08
CA GLU A 268 5.51 -19.61 -7.62
C GLU A 268 5.07 -18.19 -7.28
N ILE A 269 3.99 -17.76 -7.94
CA ILE A 269 3.33 -16.47 -7.77
C ILE A 269 1.90 -16.71 -7.30
N VAL A 270 1.44 -15.88 -6.36
CA VAL A 270 0.05 -15.80 -5.94
C VAL A 270 -0.54 -14.43 -6.28
N TYR A 271 -1.86 -14.37 -6.44
CA TYR A 271 -2.59 -13.21 -6.98
C TYR A 271 -3.64 -12.70 -5.99
N GLY A 272 -3.44 -11.49 -5.46
CA GLY A 272 -4.27 -10.77 -4.51
C GLY A 272 -3.63 -10.68 -3.12
N ALA A 273 -3.82 -9.57 -2.40
CA ALA A 273 -3.39 -9.45 -1.00
C ALA A 273 -4.11 -10.44 -0.07
N ASN A 274 -5.40 -10.70 -0.33
CA ASN A 274 -6.19 -11.66 0.45
C ASN A 274 -5.97 -13.09 -0.07
N PRO A 275 -5.42 -14.02 0.74
CA PRO A 275 -5.17 -15.40 0.33
C PRO A 275 -6.37 -16.19 -0.18
N TYR A 276 -7.59 -15.85 0.27
CA TYR A 276 -8.80 -16.50 -0.21
C TYR A 276 -9.07 -16.22 -1.70
N LEU A 277 -8.52 -15.13 -2.25
CA LEU A 277 -8.67 -14.77 -3.66
C LEU A 277 -7.65 -15.45 -4.58
N TRP A 278 -6.54 -15.99 -4.05
CA TRP A 278 -5.48 -16.58 -4.87
C TRP A 278 -5.96 -17.64 -5.86
N PRO A 279 -6.84 -18.59 -5.47
CA PRO A 279 -7.36 -19.56 -6.42
C PRO A 279 -8.39 -18.98 -7.40
N GLU A 280 -9.08 -17.91 -7.02
CA GLU A 280 -10.14 -17.31 -7.82
C GLU A 280 -9.63 -16.52 -9.01
N PHE A 281 -8.42 -15.96 -8.89
CA PHE A 281 -7.80 -15.13 -9.92
C PHE A 281 -7.90 -15.73 -11.32
N TYR A 282 -7.56 -17.02 -11.49
CA TYR A 282 -7.51 -17.65 -12.82
C TYR A 282 -8.88 -17.70 -13.50
N ARG A 283 -9.91 -18.07 -12.74
CA ARG A 283 -11.29 -18.06 -13.23
C ARG A 283 -11.73 -16.65 -13.55
N TRP A 284 -11.49 -15.72 -12.63
CA TRP A 284 -11.84 -14.31 -12.79
C TRP A 284 -11.20 -13.71 -14.05
N PHE A 285 -9.91 -13.97 -14.28
CA PHE A 285 -9.17 -13.45 -15.41
C PHE A 285 -9.74 -13.96 -16.73
N VAL A 286 -10.00 -15.27 -16.84
CA VAL A 286 -10.57 -15.88 -18.04
C VAL A 286 -12.01 -15.40 -18.29
N GLU A 287 -12.83 -15.28 -17.25
CA GLU A 287 -14.20 -14.74 -17.39
C GLU A 287 -14.17 -13.27 -17.82
N SER A 288 -13.27 -12.46 -17.26
CA SER A 288 -13.08 -11.07 -17.68
C SER A 288 -12.64 -10.95 -19.13
N ALA A 289 -11.69 -11.79 -19.56
CA ALA A 289 -11.23 -11.82 -20.94
C ALA A 289 -12.35 -12.20 -21.91
N ARG A 290 -13.24 -13.13 -21.54
CA ARG A 290 -14.42 -13.50 -22.32
C ARG A 290 -15.48 -12.40 -22.40
N LEU A 291 -15.70 -11.67 -21.31
CA LEU A 291 -16.69 -10.58 -21.27
C LEU A 291 -16.25 -9.37 -22.08
N SER A 292 -14.95 -9.05 -22.02
CA SER A 292 -14.39 -7.85 -22.66
C SER A 292 -13.89 -8.08 -24.08
N ASN A 293 -13.60 -9.33 -24.48
CA ASN A 293 -12.87 -9.73 -25.69
C ASN A 293 -11.44 -9.19 -25.80
N VAL A 294 -11.21 -7.93 -25.40
CA VAL A 294 -9.89 -7.29 -25.32
C VAL A 294 -9.70 -6.72 -23.93
N LEU A 295 -8.55 -7.04 -23.33
CA LEU A 295 -8.09 -6.48 -22.07
C LEU A 295 -6.80 -5.69 -22.31
N SER A 296 -6.63 -4.60 -21.58
CA SER A 296 -5.33 -3.96 -21.37
C SER A 296 -4.80 -4.39 -20.00
N ILE A 297 -3.50 -4.68 -19.92
CA ILE A 297 -2.83 -5.06 -18.69
C ILE A 297 -1.62 -4.15 -18.48
N ILE A 298 -1.52 -3.56 -17.30
CA ILE A 298 -0.29 -2.92 -16.82
C ILE A 298 0.27 -3.75 -15.67
N LEU A 299 1.48 -4.25 -15.83
CA LEU A 299 2.25 -4.90 -14.78
C LEU A 299 3.26 -3.90 -14.22
N ARG A 300 3.12 -3.54 -12.94
CA ARG A 300 4.06 -2.70 -12.18
C ARG A 300 4.86 -3.57 -11.22
N SER A 301 6.12 -3.84 -11.55
CA SER A 301 7.00 -4.66 -10.71
C SER A 301 7.93 -3.79 -9.88
N PHE A 302 8.12 -4.13 -8.60
CA PHE A 302 8.97 -3.35 -7.69
C PHE A 302 10.38 -3.94 -7.64
N ARG A 303 11.39 -3.10 -7.90
CA ARG A 303 12.80 -3.46 -7.76
C ARG A 303 13.24 -3.30 -6.31
N ARG A 304 14.34 -3.95 -5.94
CA ARG A 304 14.95 -3.78 -4.61
C ARG A 304 15.71 -2.47 -4.47
N GLU A 305 16.06 -1.86 -5.60
CA GLU A 305 16.74 -0.57 -5.66
C GLU A 305 15.76 0.52 -5.22
N ILE A 306 16.21 1.35 -4.28
CA ILE A 306 15.49 2.53 -3.83
C ILE A 306 15.99 3.72 -4.64
N ASP A 307 15.07 4.53 -5.13
CA ASP A 307 15.38 5.78 -5.80
C ASP A 307 15.73 6.84 -4.75
N ASP A 308 16.92 7.44 -4.88
CA ASP A 308 17.47 8.37 -3.88
C ASP A 308 16.64 9.65 -3.72
N LEU A 309 15.88 10.05 -4.77
CA LEU A 309 15.07 11.26 -4.75
C LEU A 309 13.73 11.03 -4.05
N THR A 310 13.04 9.96 -4.42
CA THR A 310 11.69 9.66 -3.91
C THR A 310 11.71 8.87 -2.61
N GLY A 311 12.82 8.21 -2.27
CA GLY A 311 12.87 7.25 -1.15
C GLY A 311 12.05 5.99 -1.39
N LEU A 312 11.47 5.82 -2.59
CA LEU A 312 10.60 4.71 -2.94
C LEU A 312 11.33 3.69 -3.83
N PRO A 313 10.89 2.42 -3.86
CA PRO A 313 11.41 1.43 -4.79
C PRO A 313 11.26 1.86 -6.25
N VAL A 314 12.31 1.65 -7.05
CA VAL A 314 12.24 1.81 -8.51
C VAL A 314 11.25 0.81 -9.09
N LYS A 315 10.38 1.27 -10.00
CA LYS A 315 9.29 0.48 -10.58
C LYS A 315 9.58 0.17 -12.05
N GLU A 316 9.36 -1.08 -12.46
CA GLU A 316 9.28 -1.43 -13.88
C GLU A 316 7.83 -1.52 -14.31
N LEU A 317 7.44 -0.75 -15.33
CA LEU A 317 6.12 -0.84 -15.96
C LEU A 317 6.20 -1.62 -17.27
N ARG A 318 5.29 -2.57 -17.45
CA ARG A 318 5.10 -3.32 -18.71
C ARG A 318 3.63 -3.28 -19.10
N GLY A 319 3.34 -2.96 -20.35
CA GLY A 319 1.98 -2.96 -20.87
C GLY A 319 1.73 -4.13 -21.81
N TYR A 320 0.54 -4.70 -21.76
CA TYR A 320 0.11 -5.77 -22.65
C TYR A 320 -1.31 -5.53 -23.14
N VAL A 321 -1.56 -5.82 -24.40
CA VAL A 321 -2.92 -5.95 -24.95
C VAL A 321 -3.21 -7.43 -25.11
N VAL A 322 -4.27 -7.90 -24.47
CA VAL A 322 -4.69 -9.30 -24.47
C VAL A 322 -6.01 -9.42 -25.21
N ASN A 323 -6.10 -10.35 -26.15
CA ASN A 323 -7.29 -10.64 -26.91
C ASN A 323 -7.74 -12.09 -26.66
N MET A 324 -9.03 -12.28 -26.42
CA MET A 324 -9.70 -13.57 -26.32
C MET A 324 -10.56 -13.78 -27.57
N SER A 325 -10.14 -14.69 -28.45
CA SER A 325 -10.91 -15.09 -29.63
C SER A 325 -11.00 -16.60 -29.72
N GLU A 326 -12.21 -17.13 -29.95
CA GLU A 326 -12.47 -18.58 -30.09
C GLU A 326 -11.96 -19.43 -28.90
N GLY A 327 -11.92 -18.85 -27.69
CA GLY A 327 -11.43 -19.53 -26.48
C GLY A 327 -9.91 -19.57 -26.34
N LYS A 328 -9.18 -18.90 -27.24
CA LYS A 328 -7.73 -18.73 -27.20
C LYS A 328 -7.36 -17.32 -26.74
N ILE A 329 -6.37 -17.25 -25.86
CA ILE A 329 -5.72 -16.00 -25.45
C ILE A 329 -4.52 -15.73 -26.34
N MET A 330 -4.44 -14.53 -26.87
CA MET A 330 -3.26 -13.97 -27.53
C MET A 330 -2.90 -12.67 -26.86
N TYR A 331 -1.60 -12.35 -26.78
CA TYR A 331 -1.17 -11.09 -26.22
C TYR A 331 -0.08 -10.42 -27.06
N ARG A 332 0.00 -9.10 -26.96
CA ARG A 332 1.09 -8.28 -27.48
C ARG A 332 1.60 -7.39 -26.36
N GLN A 333 2.88 -7.49 -26.04
CA GLN A 333 3.53 -6.52 -25.16
C GLN A 333 3.70 -5.19 -25.92
N LEU A 334 3.39 -4.07 -25.24
CA LEU A 334 3.67 -2.73 -25.72
C LEU A 334 5.17 -2.46 -25.71
N THR A 335 5.65 -1.70 -26.69
CA THR A 335 7.00 -1.12 -26.66
C THR A 335 7.15 -0.14 -25.50
N ALA A 336 8.39 0.11 -25.06
CA ALA A 336 8.65 1.11 -24.04
C ALA A 336 8.13 2.49 -24.46
N ARG A 337 8.18 2.80 -25.76
CA ARG A 337 7.67 4.06 -26.31
C ARG A 337 6.15 4.17 -26.26
N GLU A 338 5.43 3.15 -26.70
CA GLU A 338 3.95 3.11 -26.60
C GLU A 338 3.51 3.28 -25.14
N LEU A 339 4.18 2.56 -24.22
CA LEU A 339 3.86 2.63 -22.80
C LEU A 339 4.20 4.00 -22.19
N PHE A 340 5.37 4.56 -22.52
CA PHE A 340 5.76 5.90 -22.08
C PHE A 340 4.76 6.95 -22.55
N GLU A 341 4.34 6.90 -23.82
CA GLU A 341 3.36 7.83 -24.36
C GLU A 341 2.00 7.70 -23.67
N ALA A 342 1.54 6.48 -23.42
CA ALA A 342 0.28 6.23 -22.71
C ALA A 342 0.27 6.77 -21.27
N HIS A 343 1.43 6.84 -20.62
CA HIS A 343 1.56 7.32 -19.23
C HIS A 343 1.97 8.80 -19.09
N THR A 344 2.35 9.45 -20.19
CA THR A 344 2.83 10.85 -20.18
C THR A 344 2.05 11.75 -21.12
N THR A 345 0.85 11.31 -21.52
CA THR A 345 -0.05 12.08 -22.38
C THR A 345 -1.42 12.08 -21.72
N ASP A 346 -1.95 13.26 -21.44
CA ASP A 346 -3.30 13.42 -20.94
C ASP A 346 -4.30 12.87 -21.97
N PRO A 347 -5.16 11.90 -21.60
CA PRO A 347 -6.07 11.28 -22.56
C PRO A 347 -7.20 12.22 -23.02
N ALA A 348 -7.52 13.28 -22.26
CA ALA A 348 -8.55 14.25 -22.58
C ALA A 348 -8.01 15.44 -23.40
N THR A 349 -6.82 15.95 -23.08
CA THR A 349 -6.25 17.14 -23.73
C THR A 349 -5.18 16.80 -24.78
N GLY A 350 -4.56 15.62 -24.69
CA GLY A 350 -3.41 15.23 -25.51
C GLY A 350 -2.10 15.91 -25.12
N GLU A 351 -2.11 16.71 -24.05
CA GLU A 351 -0.92 17.41 -23.57
C GLU A 351 0.04 16.47 -22.83
N ARG A 352 1.32 16.83 -22.76
CA ARG A 352 2.31 16.04 -22.05
C ARG A 352 2.18 16.25 -20.54
N ILE A 353 2.14 15.14 -19.81
CA ILE A 353 2.22 15.11 -18.35
C ILE A 353 3.65 14.70 -17.94
N GLU A 354 4.15 15.24 -16.83
CA GLU A 354 5.42 14.78 -16.27
C GLU A 354 5.39 13.26 -16.03
N PRO A 355 6.47 12.54 -16.38
CA PRO A 355 6.55 11.11 -16.08
C PRO A 355 6.61 10.89 -14.57
N GLU A 356 5.92 9.83 -14.11
CA GLU A 356 6.03 9.34 -12.73
C GLU A 356 7.52 9.12 -12.39
N PRO A 357 8.03 9.66 -11.26
CA PRO A 357 9.43 9.49 -10.88
C PRO A 357 9.72 8.03 -10.51
N ALA A 358 10.99 7.64 -10.61
CA ALA A 358 11.48 6.29 -10.30
C ALA A 358 10.81 5.16 -11.12
N VAL A 359 10.41 5.44 -12.36
CA VAL A 359 9.77 4.47 -13.26
C VAL A 359 10.65 4.14 -14.47
N ILE A 360 10.73 2.86 -14.79
CA ILE A 360 11.32 2.33 -16.01
C ILE A 360 10.19 1.74 -16.85
N TYR A 361 9.97 2.31 -18.04
CA TYR A 361 9.02 1.80 -19.02
C TYR A 361 9.69 0.70 -19.85
N CYS A 362 9.14 -0.51 -19.80
CA CYS A 362 9.77 -1.72 -20.31
C CYS A 362 8.99 -2.33 -21.48
N GLY A 363 9.62 -2.32 -22.65
CA GLY A 363 9.15 -3.04 -23.84
C GLY A 363 9.74 -4.46 -23.99
N PRO A 364 9.49 -5.11 -25.14
CA PRO A 364 10.03 -6.43 -25.45
C PRO A 364 11.56 -6.47 -25.39
N GLY A 365 12.11 -7.55 -24.84
CA GLY A 365 13.55 -7.73 -24.70
C GLY A 365 14.21 -6.63 -23.85
N ASN A 366 15.18 -5.92 -24.45
CA ASN A 366 15.99 -4.89 -23.80
C ASN A 366 15.46 -3.46 -24.02
N ASP A 367 14.28 -3.29 -24.61
CA ASP A 367 13.67 -1.97 -24.84
C ASP A 367 13.26 -1.30 -23.52
N ARG A 368 13.87 -0.17 -23.18
CA ARG A 368 13.70 0.53 -21.90
C ARG A 368 13.72 2.05 -22.09
N ILE A 369 12.79 2.75 -21.45
CA ILE A 369 12.82 4.21 -21.29
C ILE A 369 12.79 4.50 -19.79
N TYR A 370 13.75 5.29 -19.31
CA TYR A 370 13.84 5.70 -17.91
C TYR A 370 13.14 7.04 -17.73
N SER A 371 12.32 7.16 -16.69
CA SER A 371 11.76 8.44 -16.26
C SER A 371 12.88 9.31 -15.67
N VAL A 372 13.76 9.87 -16.50
CA VAL A 372 14.75 10.84 -16.04
C VAL A 372 14.03 12.19 -16.00
N ARG A 373 13.99 12.84 -14.82
CA ARG A 373 13.66 14.27 -14.78
C ARG A 373 14.76 15.01 -15.53
N GLY A 374 14.37 15.91 -16.43
CA GLY A 374 15.28 16.91 -16.98
C GLY A 374 15.96 17.64 -15.83
N THR A 375 17.29 17.78 -15.94
CA THR A 375 18.13 18.62 -15.09
C THR A 375 17.64 20.05 -15.03
#